data_AF-A0A0P7XEZ3-F1
#
_entry.id   AF-A0A0P7XEZ3-F1
#
_cell.length_a   1.000
_cell.length_b   1.000
_cell.length_c   1.000
_cell.angle_alpha   90.00
_cell.angle_beta   90.00
_cell.angle_gamma   90.00
#
_symmetry.space_group_name_H-M   'P 1'
#
loop_
_entity.id
_entity.type
_entity.pdbx_description
1 polymer ?
#
loop_
_entity_poly.entity_id
_entity_poly.type
_entity_poly.pdbx_seq_one_letter_code
_entity_poly.pdbx_strand_id
1 'polypeptide(L)' 'MAKHEHGSMDTSAQEKTFAGFLRLSAWTAGIVIAILIFLALVNA' A
#
# COMPACT_ATOMS: atom_id res chain seq x y z
N MET A 1 -30.15 -19.31 7.27
CA MET A 1 -28.71 -19.05 7.45
C MET A 1 -27.99 -19.73 6.31
N ALA A 2 -27.50 -19.00 5.31
CA ALA A 2 -26.71 -19.60 4.24
C ALA A 2 -25.50 -20.29 4.86
N LYS A 3 -25.26 -21.55 4.50
CA LYS A 3 -24.19 -22.38 5.09
C LYS A 3 -22.85 -21.85 4.54
N HIS A 4 -22.22 -20.94 5.27
CA HIS A 4 -20.91 -20.40 4.93
C HIS A 4 -19.84 -21.44 5.30
N GLU A 5 -19.02 -21.86 4.32
CA GLU A 5 -17.86 -22.70 4.57
C GLU A 5 -16.66 -21.81 4.89
N HIS A 6 -16.04 -22.03 6.05
CA HIS A 6 -14.92 -21.23 6.49
C HIS A 6 -13.75 -21.34 5.50
N GLY A 7 -13.26 -20.21 5.01
CA GLY A 7 -12.15 -20.16 4.05
C GLY A 7 -12.56 -20.30 2.58
N SER A 8 -13.85 -20.51 2.29
CA SER A 8 -14.36 -20.55 0.91
C SER A 8 -14.82 -19.16 0.39
N MET A 9 -14.56 -18.10 1.15
CA MET A 9 -14.94 -16.74 0.76
C MET A 9 -14.04 -16.26 -0.38
N ASP A 10 -14.62 -15.64 -1.40
CA ASP A 10 -13.86 -14.94 -2.43
C ASP A 10 -13.06 -13.77 -1.80
N THR A 11 -11.74 -13.79 -2.01
CA THR A 11 -10.77 -12.81 -1.49
C THR A 11 -10.28 -11.82 -2.54
N SER A 12 -10.83 -11.85 -3.76
CA SER A 12 -10.35 -11.04 -4.90
C SER A 12 -10.29 -9.54 -4.60
N ALA A 13 -11.26 -9.00 -3.86
CA ALA A 13 -11.30 -7.59 -3.49
C ALA A 13 -10.19 -7.21 -2.49
N GLN A 14 -9.93 -8.08 -1.52
CA GLN A 14 -8.91 -7.91 -0.49
C GLN A 14 -7.51 -7.97 -1.11
N GLU A 15 -7.27 -8.93 -2.00
CA GLU A 15 -6.01 -9.07 -2.73
C GLU A 15 -5.72 -7.83 -3.59
N LYS A 16 -6.72 -7.35 -4.35
CA LYS A 16 -6.60 -6.11 -5.14
C LYS A 16 -6.31 -4.90 -4.26
N THR A 17 -6.96 -4.82 -3.10
CA THR A 17 -6.74 -3.74 -2.13
C THR A 17 -5.33 -3.80 -1.56
N PHE A 18 -4.84 -4.99 -1.22
CA PHE A 18 -3.48 -5.17 -0.71
C PHE A 18 -2.42 -4.81 -1.75
N ALA A 19 -2.61 -5.21 -3.01
CA ALA A 19 -1.74 -4.79 -4.11
C ALA A 19 -1.74 -3.25 -4.28
N GLY A 20 -2.91 -2.62 -4.16
CA GLY A 20 -3.03 -1.16 -4.12
C GLY A 20 -2.28 -0.52 -2.97
N PHE A 21 -2.42 -1.08 -1.76
CA PHE A 21 -1.71 -0.65 -0.55
C PHE A 21 -0.19 -0.70 -0.75
N LEU A 22 0.36 -1.82 -1.22
CA LEU A 22 1.80 -1.97 -1.47
C LEU A 22 2.33 -0.91 -2.44
N ARG A 23 1.59 -0.65 -3.52
CA ARG A 23 1.96 0.37 -4.49
C ARG A 23 1.94 1.75 -3.84
N LEU A 24 0.90 2.11 -3.10
CA LEU A 24 0.84 3.39 -2.38
C LEU A 24 1.98 3.54 -1.38
N SER A 25 2.27 2.51 -0.58
CA SER A 25 3.38 2.51 0.37
C SER A 25 4.74 2.77 -0.31
N ALA A 26 5.00 2.13 -1.45
CA ALA A 26 6.23 2.34 -2.21
C ALA A 26 6.34 3.79 -2.72
N TRP A 27 5.25 4.34 -3.26
CA TRP A 27 5.20 5.75 -3.71
C TRP A 27 5.41 6.71 -2.54
N THR A 28 4.75 6.49 -1.40
CA THR A 28 4.92 7.30 -0.20
C THR A 28 6.37 7.29 0.29
N ALA A 29 6.99 6.11 0.39
CA ALA A 29 8.39 5.99 0.79
C ALA A 29 9.32 6.75 -0.17
N GLY A 30 9.12 6.59 -1.49
CA GLY A 30 9.90 7.30 -2.50
C GLY A 30 9.76 8.82 -2.41
N ILE A 31 8.54 9.34 -2.22
CA ILE A 31 8.28 10.78 -2.07
C ILE A 31 8.94 11.32 -0.81
N VAL A 32 8.83 10.61 0.32
CA VAL A 32 9.48 11.03 1.58
C VAL A 32 10.98 11.13 1.41
N ILE A 33 11.61 10.11 0.79
CA ILE A 33 13.06 10.12 0.51
C ILE A 33 13.41 11.30 -0.40
N ALA A 34 12.66 11.52 -1.48
CA ALA A 34 12.91 12.63 -2.41
C ALA A 34 12.82 14.00 -1.71
N ILE A 35 11.83 14.19 -0.84
CA ILE A 35 11.68 15.41 -0.03
C ILE A 35 12.86 15.58 0.93
N LEU A 36 13.28 14.52 1.62
CA LEU A 36 14.43 14.59 2.54
C LEU A 36 15.73 14.96 1.81
N ILE A 37 15.96 14.38 0.63
CA ILE A 37 17.11 14.73 -0.22
C ILE A 37 17.01 16.20 -0.65
N PHE A 38 15.85 16.64 -1.13
CA PHE A 38 15.65 18.04 -1.54
C PHE A 38 15.89 19.02 -0.38
N LEU A 39 15.36 18.73 0.81
CA LEU A 39 15.59 19.52 2.01
C LEU A 39 17.08 19.61 2.34
N ALA A 40 17.80 18.49 2.26
CA ALA A 40 19.24 18.46 2.49
C ALA A 40 20.03 19.23 1.41
N LEU A 41 19.56 19.33 0.17
CA LEU A 41 20.26 20.09 -0.86
C LEU A 41 20.01 21.60 -0.77
N VAL A 42 18.81 22.02 -0.36
CA VAL A 42 18.39 23.43 -0.36
C VAL A 42 18.60 24.11 0.99
N ASN A 43 18.60 23.36 2.09
CA ASN A 43 18.66 23.89 3.46
C ASN A 43 19.67 23.10 4.34
N ALA A 44 20.71 22.50 3.76
CA ALA A 44 21.88 22.07 4.53
C ALA A 44 22.76 23.25 4.93
#